data_AF-A0A1F3SEL7-F1
#
_entry.id   AF-A0A1F3SEL7-F1
#
_cell.length_a   1.000
_cell.length_b   1.000
_cell.length_c   1.000
_cell.angle_alpha   90.00
_cell.angle_beta   90.00
_cell.angle_gamma   90.00
#
_symmetry.space_group_name_H-M   'P 1'
#
loop_
_entity.id
_entity.type
_entity.pdbx_description
1 polymer ?
#
loop_
_entity_poly.entity_id
_entity_poly.type
_entity_poly.pdbx_seq_one_letter_code
_entity_poly.pdbx_strand_id
1 'polypeptide(L)'
;MKTTILFVGLILSASAFAQSTVQPSSTVTSDPSALFVAIQPEDGQAVVFATQAELDAKIDDKMDKIKQLILANKDNPSELEKLQKELWRFENAVVAPTKN
;
A
#
# COMPACT_ATOMS: atom_id res chain seq x y z
N MET A 1 53.26 36.98 -36.75
CA MET A 1 52.00 36.69 -36.04
C MET A 1 52.29 35.56 -35.05
N LYS A 2 52.12 35.80 -33.75
CA LYS A 2 52.43 34.83 -32.69
C LYS A 2 51.24 33.87 -32.55
N THR A 3 51.43 32.60 -32.90
CA THR A 3 50.44 31.56 -32.64
C THR A 3 51.03 30.61 -31.61
N THR A 4 50.62 30.78 -30.36
CA THR A 4 50.88 29.83 -29.29
C THR A 4 49.57 29.66 -28.55
N ILE A 5 48.89 28.55 -28.82
CA ILE A 5 47.79 28.08 -27.98
C ILE A 5 48.11 26.61 -27.69
N LEU A 6 48.55 26.37 -26.46
CA LEU A 6 48.78 25.05 -25.90
C LEU A 6 48.09 25.07 -24.54
N PHE A 7 46.91 24.45 -24.47
CA PHE A 7 46.14 24.18 -23.26
C PHE A 7 45.58 22.76 -23.43
N VAL A 8 46.24 21.75 -22.85
CA VAL A 8 46.07 21.24 -21.48
C VAL A 8 44.75 20.50 -21.31
N GLY A 9 44.87 19.16 -21.35
CA GLY A 9 44.20 18.20 -20.47
C GLY A 9 42.68 18.29 -20.30
N LEU A 10 41.97 17.35 -20.94
CA LEU A 10 40.66 16.91 -20.48
C LEU A 10 40.67 15.38 -20.33
N ILE A 11 41.08 14.94 -19.14
CA ILE A 11 40.71 13.63 -18.61
C ILE A 11 39.49 13.90 -17.73
N LEU A 12 38.37 13.19 -17.93
CA LEU A 12 37.71 12.40 -16.89
C LEU A 12 36.35 11.90 -17.41
N SER A 13 36.21 10.58 -17.30
CA SER A 13 35.04 9.75 -17.56
C SER A 13 33.78 10.28 -16.88
N ALA A 14 32.70 10.45 -17.64
CA ALA A 14 31.36 10.57 -17.10
C ALA A 14 30.50 9.42 -17.65
N SER A 15 30.42 8.35 -16.85
CA SER A 15 29.40 7.32 -16.96
C SER A 15 28.06 7.94 -16.57
N ALA A 16 27.37 8.59 -17.50
CA ALA A 16 26.01 9.08 -17.26
C ALA A 16 25.02 7.96 -17.56
N PHE A 17 24.69 7.25 -16.48
CA PHE A 17 23.57 6.33 -16.30
C PHE A 17 22.36 6.72 -17.16
N ALA A 18 21.96 5.85 -18.07
CA ALA A 18 20.70 5.98 -18.80
C ALA A 18 19.54 5.78 -17.82
N GLN A 19 19.11 6.86 -17.17
CA GLN A 19 17.92 6.85 -16.35
C GLN A 19 16.72 7.01 -17.29
N SER A 20 16.21 5.89 -17.79
CA SER A 20 14.87 5.81 -18.38
C SER A 20 13.88 6.27 -17.32
N THR A 21 13.52 7.55 -17.35
CA THR A 21 12.38 8.08 -16.62
C THR A 21 11.14 7.54 -17.29
N VAL A 22 10.79 6.30 -16.98
CA VAL A 22 9.43 5.79 -17.14
C VAL A 22 8.62 6.61 -16.16
N GLN A 23 8.06 7.70 -16.65
CA GLN A 23 7.08 8.50 -15.95
C GLN A 23 5.85 7.61 -15.80
N PRO A 24 5.46 7.14 -14.58
CA PRO A 24 4.16 6.52 -14.44
C PRO A 24 3.16 7.66 -14.47
N SER A 25 2.72 8.01 -15.68
CA SER A 25 1.42 8.63 -15.86
C SER A 25 0.40 7.56 -15.52
N SER A 26 0.18 7.38 -14.22
CA SER A 26 -0.89 6.55 -13.71
C SER A 26 -2.17 7.34 -13.90
N THR A 27 -2.72 7.26 -15.10
CA THR A 27 -4.16 7.40 -15.30
C THR A 27 -4.76 6.20 -14.57
N VAL A 28 -4.93 6.34 -13.25
CA VAL A 28 -5.67 5.38 -12.44
C VAL A 28 -7.11 5.50 -12.89
N THR A 29 -7.48 4.70 -13.88
CA THR A 29 -8.86 4.27 -14.07
C THR A 29 -9.21 3.56 -12.78
N SER A 30 -9.76 4.31 -11.82
CA SER A 30 -10.15 3.81 -10.50
C SER A 30 -11.33 2.88 -10.67
N ASP A 31 -11.04 1.62 -11.00
CA ASP A 31 -11.98 0.55 -10.74
C ASP A 31 -12.23 0.56 -9.22
N PRO A 32 -13.46 0.81 -8.74
CA PRO A 32 -13.75 0.87 -7.31
C PRO A 32 -13.39 -0.44 -6.60
N SER A 33 -13.30 -1.54 -7.34
CA SER A 33 -12.82 -2.85 -6.87
C SER A 33 -11.39 -2.79 -6.35
N ALA A 34 -10.54 -1.92 -6.91
CA ALA A 34 -9.16 -1.75 -6.46
C ALA A 34 -9.05 -1.09 -5.07
N LEU A 35 -10.09 -0.38 -4.62
CA LEU A 35 -10.12 0.24 -3.29
C LEU A 35 -10.32 -0.78 -2.17
N PHE A 36 -10.97 -1.91 -2.46
CA PHE A 36 -11.28 -2.95 -1.49
C PHE A 36 -10.23 -4.05 -1.40
N VAL A 37 -9.06 -3.86 -2.01
CA VAL A 37 -7.96 -4.83 -1.92
C VAL A 37 -7.44 -4.82 -0.48
N ALA A 38 -7.68 -5.91 0.26
CA ALA A 38 -7.19 -6.10 1.61
C ALA A 38 -5.65 -6.25 1.60
N ILE A 39 -4.96 -5.49 2.46
CA ILE A 39 -3.50 -5.50 2.56
C ILE A 39 -3.12 -6.16 3.88
N GLN A 40 -2.23 -7.15 3.86
CA GLN A 40 -1.76 -7.75 5.11
C GLN A 40 -0.95 -6.71 5.92
N PRO A 41 -1.27 -6.48 7.20
CA PRO A 41 -0.47 -5.62 8.06
C PRO A 41 0.91 -6.24 8.34
N GLU A 42 1.91 -5.40 8.64
CA GLU A 42 3.28 -5.83 8.93
C GLU A 42 3.37 -6.79 10.13
N ASP A 43 2.45 -6.64 11.09
CA ASP A 43 2.36 -7.52 12.24
C ASP A 43 1.70 -8.87 11.93
N GLY A 44 1.02 -9.00 10.78
CA GLY A 44 0.30 -10.20 10.36
C GLY A 44 -0.84 -10.64 11.29
N GLN A 45 -1.29 -9.79 12.22
CA GLN A 45 -2.25 -10.18 13.25
C GLN A 45 -3.69 -9.99 12.77
N ALA A 46 -4.48 -11.06 12.82
CA ALA A 46 -5.93 -10.98 12.59
C ALA A 46 -6.68 -10.51 13.85
N VAL A 47 -7.94 -10.09 13.66
CA VAL A 47 -8.84 -9.85 14.79
C VAL A 47 -9.16 -11.19 15.47
N VAL A 48 -9.06 -11.23 16.80
CA VAL A 48 -9.41 -12.41 17.59
C VAL A 48 -10.71 -12.15 18.32
N PHE A 49 -11.71 -13.00 18.08
CA PHE A 49 -13.00 -12.98 18.77
C PHE A 49 -13.02 -13.96 19.94
N ALA A 50 -13.81 -13.66 20.97
CA ALA A 50 -13.89 -14.52 22.15
C ALA A 50 -14.65 -15.82 21.88
N THR A 51 -15.65 -15.77 20.99
CA THR A 51 -16.49 -16.92 20.64
C THR A 51 -16.83 -16.91 19.16
N GLN A 52 -17.18 -18.08 18.61
CA GLN A 52 -17.67 -18.19 17.24
C GLN A 52 -18.95 -17.38 17.02
N ALA A 53 -19.88 -17.42 17.98
CA ALA A 53 -21.13 -16.67 17.89
C ALA A 53 -20.90 -15.15 17.82
N GLU A 54 -19.87 -14.64 18.51
CA GLU A 54 -19.51 -13.22 18.41
C GLU A 54 -18.91 -12.87 17.05
N LEU A 55 -18.06 -13.74 16.51
CA LEU A 55 -17.49 -13.58 15.17
C LEU A 55 -18.61 -13.52 14.14
N ASP A 56 -19.48 -14.53 14.11
CA ASP A 56 -20.57 -14.63 13.13
C ASP A 56 -21.55 -13.45 13.23
N ALA A 57 -21.80 -12.95 14.45
CA ALA A 57 -22.72 -11.83 14.66
C ALA A 57 -22.15 -10.46 14.28
N LYS A 58 -20.82 -10.29 14.30
CA LYS A 58 -20.18 -8.96 14.18
C LYS A 58 -19.31 -8.80 12.95
N ILE A 59 -18.82 -9.87 12.34
CA ILE A 59 -17.81 -9.81 11.27
C ILE A 59 -18.34 -9.06 10.04
N ASP A 60 -19.51 -9.42 9.53
CA ASP A 60 -20.13 -8.78 8.37
C ASP A 60 -20.38 -7.29 8.63
N ASP A 61 -20.95 -7.01 9.79
CA ASP A 61 -21.32 -5.68 10.24
C ASP A 61 -20.10 -4.76 10.44
N LYS A 62 -18.92 -5.33 10.70
CA LYS A 62 -17.64 -4.61 10.80
C LYS A 62 -16.99 -4.44 9.44
N MET A 63 -16.98 -5.48 8.62
CA MET A 63 -16.44 -5.44 7.26
C MET A 63 -17.17 -4.41 6.40
N ASP A 64 -18.50 -4.34 6.49
CA ASP A 64 -19.29 -3.38 5.72
C ASP A 64 -19.03 -1.94 6.15
N LYS A 65 -18.84 -1.69 7.46
CA LYS A 65 -18.43 -0.36 7.96
C LYS A 65 -17.05 0.03 7.42
N ILE A 66 -16.09 -0.90 7.39
CA ILE A 66 -14.75 -0.65 6.84
C ILE A 66 -14.84 -0.35 5.34
N LYS A 67 -15.62 -1.11 4.57
CA LYS A 67 -15.85 -0.84 3.14
C LYS A 67 -16.47 0.55 2.92
N GLN A 68 -17.41 0.97 3.75
CA GLN A 68 -17.97 2.32 3.69
C GLN A 68 -16.92 3.39 4.00
N LEU A 69 -16.06 3.15 5.01
CA LEU A 69 -14.96 4.06 5.33
C LEU A 69 -13.91 4.13 4.21
N ILE A 70 -13.62 3.02 3.53
CA ILE A 70 -12.74 2.97 2.35
C ILE A 70 -13.31 3.87 1.24
N LEU A 71 -14.61 3.75 0.96
CA LEU A 71 -15.27 4.59 -0.03
C LEU A 71 -15.26 6.08 0.38
N ALA A 72 -15.46 6.38 1.66
CA ALA A 72 -15.46 7.74 2.19
C ALA A 72 -14.05 8.36 2.22
N ASN A 73 -13.00 7.56 2.36
CA ASN A 73 -11.61 8.02 2.48
C ASN A 73 -10.75 7.66 1.26
N LYS A 74 -11.35 7.36 0.11
CA LYS A 74 -10.65 6.94 -1.12
C LYS A 74 -9.57 7.93 -1.59
N ASP A 75 -9.73 9.21 -1.27
CA ASP A 75 -8.81 10.29 -1.67
C ASP A 75 -7.70 10.52 -0.62
N ASN A 76 -7.73 9.83 0.52
CA ASN A 76 -6.71 9.88 1.56
C ASN A 76 -5.92 8.56 1.58
N PRO A 77 -4.74 8.49 0.94
CA PRO A 77 -3.99 7.25 0.78
C PRO A 77 -3.55 6.65 2.13
N SER A 78 -3.26 7.48 3.13
CA SER A 78 -2.83 6.99 4.46
C SER A 78 -3.97 6.32 5.22
N GLU A 79 -5.18 6.89 5.17
CA GLU A 79 -6.35 6.27 5.79
C GLU A 79 -6.83 5.07 4.97
N LEU A 80 -6.76 5.15 3.64
CA LEU A 80 -7.10 4.04 2.75
C LEU A 80 -6.25 2.80 3.06
N GLU A 81 -4.93 2.94 3.14
CA GLU A 81 -4.02 1.83 3.47
C GLU A 81 -4.33 1.24 4.85
N LYS A 82 -4.60 2.10 5.84
CA LYS A 82 -4.97 1.66 7.19
C LYS A 82 -6.28 0.87 7.20
N LEU A 83 -7.29 1.34 6.48
CA LEU A 83 -8.59 0.67 6.37
C LEU A 83 -8.49 -0.64 5.57
N GLN A 84 -7.65 -0.70 4.54
CA GLN A 84 -7.35 -1.93 3.80
C GLN A 84 -6.63 -2.96 4.66
N LYS A 85 -5.71 -2.51 5.54
CA LYS A 85 -5.10 -3.36 6.56
C LYS A 85 -6.13 -3.88 7.55
N GLU A 86 -7.02 -3.00 8.02
CA GLU A 86 -8.08 -3.38 8.95
C GLU A 86 -9.04 -4.39 8.31
N LEU A 87 -9.42 -4.19 7.04
CA LEU A 87 -10.23 -5.14 6.27
C LEU A 87 -9.59 -6.53 6.27
N TRP A 88 -8.28 -6.63 6.00
CA TRP A 88 -7.55 -7.90 6.05
C TRP A 88 -7.64 -8.59 7.42
N ARG A 89 -7.54 -7.81 8.51
CA ARG A 89 -7.61 -8.38 9.88
C ARG A 89 -8.98 -8.99 10.17
N PHE A 90 -10.05 -8.39 9.64
CA PHE A 90 -11.41 -8.92 9.79
C PHE A 90 -11.67 -10.10 8.85
N GLU A 91 -11.17 -10.06 7.60
CA GLU A 91 -11.27 -11.20 6.66
C GLU A 91 -10.57 -12.46 7.18
N ASN A 92 -9.48 -12.28 7.92
CA ASN A 92 -8.71 -13.37 8.51
C ASN A 92 -9.04 -13.59 10.00
N ALA A 93 -10.14 -13.03 10.49
CA ALA A 93 -10.48 -13.11 11.91
C ALA A 93 -10.61 -14.55 12.40
N VAL A 94 -10.15 -14.78 13.63
CA VAL A 94 -10.14 -16.11 14.26
C VAL A 94 -10.80 -16.08 15.63
N VAL A 95 -11.24 -17.23 16.13
CA VAL A 95 -11.73 -17.38 17.50
C VAL A 95 -10.58 -17.76 18.43
N ALA A 96 -10.53 -17.16 19.62
CA ALA A 96 -9.53 -17.48 20.62
C ALA A 96 -9.58 -18.97 20.99
N PRO A 97 -8.43 -19.66 21.09
CA PRO A 97 -8.41 -21.05 21.53
C PRO A 97 -8.91 -21.12 22.97
N THR A 98 -9.98 -21.88 23.21
CA THR A 98 -10.40 -22.26 24.55
C THR A 98 -9.27 -23.07 25.20
N LYS A 99 -8.64 -22.51 26.24
CA LYS A 99 -7.74 -23.29 27.10
C LYS A 99 -8.59 -24.38 27.78
N ASN A 100 -8.41 -25.63 27.34
CA ASN A 100 -8.84 -26.82 28.08
C ASN A 100 -7.99 -26.99 29.34
#